data_AF-A0A7K0VF98-F1
#
_entry.id   AF-A0A7K0VF98-F1
#
_cell.length_a   1.000
_cell.length_b   1.000
_cell.length_c   1.000
_cell.angle_alpha   90.00
_cell.angle_beta   90.00
_cell.angle_gamma   90.00
#
_symmetry.space_group_name_H-M   'P 1'
#
loop_
_entity.id
_entity.type
_entity.pdbx_description
1 polymer ?
#
loop_
_entity_poly.entity_id
_entity_poly.type
_entity_poly.pdbx_seq_one_letter_code
_entity_poly.pdbx_strand_id
1 'polypeptide(L)'
;ILTASILLPALLGGLITWSWMGALAGLFWGGLIRIALVHHVTWSINSICHVFGSRPFNNRDLSSNVAWLAIPSFGESWHSLHHADPTLARHGVLKGQLDMSARAIAIMESMKLVTDVRWPKPARIAKKLKDPAMRRRVRGYVEPSSTD
;
A
#
# COMPACT_ATOMS: atom_id res chain seq x y z
N ILE A 1 7.71 -20.18 -7.53
CA ILE A 1 7.52 -19.21 -6.42
C ILE A 1 7.99 -19.79 -5.08
N LEU A 2 7.51 -20.99 -4.70
CA LEU A 2 7.91 -21.64 -3.44
C LEU A 2 9.42 -21.96 -3.38
N THR A 3 9.95 -22.57 -4.45
CA THR A 3 11.37 -22.93 -4.61
C THR A 3 12.27 -21.70 -4.49
N ALA A 4 12.01 -20.63 -5.24
CA ALA A 4 12.80 -19.40 -5.15
C ALA A 4 12.62 -18.66 -3.80
N SER A 5 11.45 -18.72 -3.16
CA SER A 5 11.22 -17.98 -1.91
C SER A 5 11.78 -18.67 -0.67
N ILE A 6 12.04 -19.98 -0.73
CA ILE A 6 12.51 -20.79 0.41
C ILE A 6 13.94 -21.29 0.21
N LEU A 7 14.27 -21.81 -0.99
CA LEU A 7 15.59 -22.37 -1.24
C LEU A 7 16.65 -21.30 -1.49
N LEU A 8 16.30 -20.17 -2.12
CA LEU A 8 17.28 -19.11 -2.37
C LEU A 8 17.81 -18.50 -1.06
N PRO A 9 16.98 -18.15 -0.05
CA PRO A 9 17.50 -17.71 1.24
C PRO A 9 18.39 -18.74 1.94
N ALA A 10 18.04 -20.03 1.84
CA ALA A 10 18.85 -21.11 2.41
C ALA A 10 20.21 -21.23 1.71
N LEU A 11 20.23 -21.20 0.38
CA LEU A 11 21.47 -21.24 -0.41
C LEU A 11 22.34 -20.01 -0.11
N LEU A 12 21.76 -18.80 -0.11
CA LEU A 12 22.50 -17.57 0.21
C LEU A 12 23.04 -17.61 1.65
N GLY A 13 22.23 -18.04 2.62
CA GLY A 13 22.67 -18.18 4.01
C GLY A 13 23.85 -19.13 4.13
N GLY A 14 23.77 -20.30 3.48
CA GLY A 14 24.84 -21.30 3.49
C GLY A 14 26.12 -20.82 2.79
N LEU A 15 26.00 -20.13 1.66
CA LEU A 15 27.13 -19.62 0.88
C LEU A 15 27.81 -18.41 1.55
N ILE A 16 27.04 -17.50 2.15
CA ILE A 16 27.58 -16.31 2.83
C ILE A 16 28.34 -16.72 4.10
N THR A 17 27.82 -17.67 4.87
CA THR A 17 28.44 -18.10 6.12
C THR A 17 29.33 -19.34 5.98
N TRP A 18 29.40 -19.93 4.78
CA TRP A 18 30.05 -21.22 4.52
C TRP A 18 29.66 -22.32 5.53
N SER A 19 28.38 -22.41 5.90
CA SER A 19 27.94 -23.35 6.93
C SER A 19 26.51 -23.85 6.75
N TRP A 20 26.26 -25.08 7.19
CA TRP A 20 24.92 -25.67 7.24
C TRP A 20 23.99 -24.90 8.19
N MET A 21 24.53 -24.34 9.27
CA MET A 21 23.76 -23.52 10.19
C MET A 21 23.26 -22.23 9.52
N GLY A 22 24.10 -21.59 8.69
CA GLY A 22 23.66 -20.45 7.89
C GLY A 22 22.61 -20.81 6.86
N ALA A 23 22.70 -22.00 6.25
CA ALA A 23 21.68 -22.48 5.35
C ALA A 23 20.32 -22.67 6.05
N LEU A 24 20.32 -23.28 7.24
CA LEU A 24 19.12 -23.44 8.06
C LEU A 24 18.56 -22.10 8.54
N ALA A 25 19.42 -21.17 8.97
CA ALA A 25 19.00 -19.83 9.36
C ALA A 25 18.37 -19.06 8.19
N GLY A 26 18.96 -19.16 6.99
CA GLY A 26 18.42 -18.57 5.76
C GLY A 26 17.07 -19.16 5.38
N LEU A 27 16.92 -20.48 5.44
CA LEU A 27 15.66 -21.19 5.22
C LEU A 27 14.57 -20.70 6.17
N PHE A 28 14.89 -20.65 7.47
CA PHE A 28 13.92 -20.33 8.51
C PHE A 28 13.51 -18.86 8.48
N TRP A 29 14.46 -17.94 8.53
CA TRP A 29 14.17 -16.51 8.62
C TRP A 29 13.80 -15.90 7.28
N GLY A 30 14.63 -16.13 6.25
CA GLY A 30 14.44 -15.56 4.91
C GLY A 30 13.37 -16.27 4.09
N GLY A 31 13.10 -17.54 4.39
CA GLY A 31 12.01 -18.32 3.81
C GLY A 31 10.74 -18.26 4.67
N LEU A 32 10.69 -19.08 5.71
CA LEU A 32 9.44 -19.37 6.44
C LEU A 32 8.87 -18.15 7.17
N ILE A 33 9.67 -17.49 8.02
CA ILE A 33 9.21 -16.34 8.81
C ILE A 33 8.85 -15.16 7.90
N ARG A 34 9.68 -14.86 6.89
CA ARG A 34 9.36 -13.85 5.88
C ARG A 34 8.02 -14.10 5.21
N ILE A 35 7.78 -15.33 4.75
CA ILE A 35 6.51 -15.72 4.12
C ILE A 35 5.35 -15.55 5.10
N ALA A 36 5.49 -16.03 6.33
CA ALA A 36 4.46 -15.91 7.35
C ALA A 36 4.10 -14.44 7.61
N LEU A 37 5.09 -13.57 7.81
CA LEU A 37 4.88 -12.14 8.07
C LEU A 37 4.19 -11.45 6.89
N VAL A 38 4.64 -11.69 5.66
CA VAL A 38 4.01 -11.11 4.46
C VAL A 38 2.54 -11.52 4.37
N HIS A 39 2.22 -12.79 4.56
CA HIS A 39 0.83 -13.26 4.52
C HIS A 39 -0.01 -12.64 5.64
N HIS A 40 0.50 -12.58 6.87
CA HIS A 40 -0.22 -11.95 7.98
C HIS A 40 -0.51 -10.49 7.70
N VAL A 41 0.44 -9.73 7.15
CA VAL A 41 0.20 -8.34 6.76
C VAL A 41 -0.87 -8.28 5.68
N THR A 42 -0.74 -9.02 4.58
CA THR A 42 -1.69 -8.99 3.46
C THR A 42 -3.11 -9.35 3.91
N TRP A 43 -3.29 -10.44 4.65
CA TRP A 43 -4.60 -10.85 5.13
C TRP A 43 -5.15 -9.90 6.19
N SER A 44 -4.28 -9.28 7.02
CA SER A 44 -4.72 -8.27 7.98
C SER A 44 -5.37 -7.06 7.31
N ILE A 45 -5.01 -6.73 6.07
CA ILE A 45 -5.69 -5.65 5.32
C ILE A 45 -7.15 -6.02 5.06
N ASN A 46 -7.41 -7.24 4.58
CA ASN A 46 -8.77 -7.73 4.34
C ASN A 46 -9.60 -7.84 5.63
N SER A 47 -8.96 -8.09 6.77
CA SER A 47 -9.66 -8.19 8.06
C SER A 47 -9.77 -6.83 8.76
N ILE A 48 -8.65 -6.27 9.19
CA ILE A 48 -8.59 -5.07 10.03
C ILE A 48 -9.18 -3.87 9.30
N CYS A 49 -8.84 -3.63 8.03
CA CYS A 49 -9.33 -2.45 7.32
C CYS A 49 -10.83 -2.50 7.01
N HIS A 50 -11.50 -3.66 7.15
CA HIS A 50 -12.97 -3.75 7.05
C HIS A 50 -13.68 -3.61 8.40
N VAL A 51 -12.97 -3.84 9.51
CA VAL A 51 -13.55 -3.78 10.87
C VAL A 51 -13.24 -2.44 11.54
N PHE A 52 -12.01 -1.97 11.46
CA PHE A 52 -11.49 -0.84 12.23
C PHE A 52 -10.80 0.19 11.33
N GLY A 53 -11.10 1.48 11.55
CA GLY A 53 -10.42 2.58 10.88
C GLY A 53 -11.34 3.74 10.50
N SER A 54 -10.76 4.72 9.83
CA SER A 54 -11.50 5.90 9.34
C SER A 54 -12.06 5.67 7.94
N ARG A 55 -13.27 6.13 7.64
CA ARG A 55 -13.93 5.90 6.33
C ARG A 55 -14.21 7.22 5.62
N PRO A 56 -13.20 7.95 5.13
CA PRO A 56 -13.40 9.29 4.57
C PRO A 56 -14.13 9.29 3.21
N PHE A 57 -14.22 8.16 2.51
CA PHE A 57 -14.85 8.05 1.18
C PHE A 57 -16.18 7.33 1.21
N ASN A 58 -17.07 7.68 0.27
CA ASN A 58 -18.33 7.01 0.02
C ASN A 58 -18.11 5.66 -0.67
N ASN A 59 -18.18 4.58 0.10
CA ASN A 59 -17.99 3.21 -0.37
C ASN A 59 -19.29 2.42 -0.17
N ARG A 60 -19.47 1.36 -0.97
CA ARG A 60 -20.59 0.42 -0.81
C ARG A 60 -20.37 -0.58 0.32
N ASP A 61 -19.15 -0.65 0.84
CA ASP A 61 -18.70 -1.61 1.84
C ASP A 61 -18.13 -0.90 3.09
N LEU A 62 -17.59 -1.68 4.02
CA LEU A 62 -17.02 -1.20 5.29
C LEU A 62 -15.50 -0.95 5.22
N SER A 63 -14.90 -0.88 4.04
CA SER A 63 -13.48 -0.56 3.86
C SER A 63 -13.11 0.78 4.51
N SER A 64 -11.98 0.80 5.22
CA SER A 64 -11.53 1.90 6.05
C SER A 64 -10.01 2.05 6.04
N ASN A 65 -9.53 3.19 6.48
CA ASN A 65 -8.13 3.58 6.49
C ASN A 65 -7.52 3.33 7.88
N VAL A 66 -6.39 2.61 7.91
CA VAL A 66 -5.63 2.30 9.14
C VAL A 66 -4.19 2.79 9.00
N ALA A 67 -3.85 3.89 9.68
CA ALA A 67 -2.59 4.60 9.44
C ALA A 67 -1.33 3.82 9.86
N TRP A 68 -1.36 3.13 11.00
CA TRP A 68 -0.19 2.39 11.50
C TRP A 68 0.14 1.16 10.64
N LEU A 69 -0.84 0.63 9.89
CA LEU A 69 -0.61 -0.45 8.92
C LEU A 69 0.01 0.03 7.61
N ALA A 70 0.14 1.35 7.37
CA ALA A 70 0.58 1.88 6.08
C ALA A 70 2.04 1.51 5.77
N ILE A 71 2.90 1.42 6.79
CA ILE A 71 4.30 1.01 6.62
C ILE A 71 4.41 -0.49 6.27
N PRO A 72 3.92 -1.43 7.12
CA PRO A 72 4.08 -2.85 6.83
C PRO A 72 3.35 -3.28 5.56
N SER A 73 2.21 -2.63 5.23
CA SER A 73 1.44 -2.92 4.02
C SER A 73 1.85 -2.11 2.79
N PHE A 74 2.90 -1.30 2.89
CA PHE A 74 3.35 -0.41 1.81
C PHE A 74 2.31 0.60 1.29
N GLY A 75 1.21 0.82 2.02
CA GLY A 75 0.15 1.78 1.67
C GLY A 75 -1.20 1.13 1.36
N GLU A 76 -1.30 -0.20 1.30
CA GLU A 76 -2.57 -0.91 1.07
C GLU A 76 -3.61 -0.63 2.16
N SER A 77 -3.18 -0.24 3.36
CA SER A 77 -4.09 0.11 4.46
C SER A 77 -4.86 1.41 4.28
N TRP A 78 -4.65 2.16 3.19
CA TRP A 78 -5.55 3.24 2.75
C TRP A 78 -6.73 2.68 1.95
N HIS A 79 -7.34 1.65 2.53
CA HIS A 79 -8.30 0.75 1.89
C HIS A 79 -9.60 1.45 1.49
N SER A 80 -9.97 2.53 2.20
CA SER A 80 -11.20 3.26 1.89
C SER A 80 -11.14 3.87 0.48
N LEU A 81 -10.01 4.45 0.07
CA LEU A 81 -9.92 4.96 -1.31
C LEU A 81 -9.81 3.81 -2.31
N HIS A 82 -9.03 2.78 -1.99
CA HIS A 82 -8.87 1.61 -2.86
C HIS A 82 -10.23 1.06 -3.32
N HIS A 83 -11.18 0.91 -2.39
CA HIS A 83 -12.54 0.50 -2.71
C HIS A 83 -13.39 1.58 -3.40
N ALA A 84 -13.19 2.86 -3.07
CA ALA A 84 -13.88 3.96 -3.74
C ALA A 84 -13.50 4.08 -5.22
N ASP A 85 -12.27 3.72 -5.58
CA ASP A 85 -11.69 3.90 -6.90
C ASP A 85 -10.47 2.98 -7.14
N PRO A 86 -10.70 1.68 -7.43
CA PRO A 86 -9.65 0.66 -7.49
C PRO A 86 -8.72 0.81 -8.70
N THR A 87 -9.00 1.76 -9.59
CA THR A 87 -8.22 1.98 -10.81
C THR A 87 -7.03 2.90 -10.61
N LEU A 88 -6.92 3.55 -9.45
CA LEU A 88 -5.88 4.53 -9.19
C LEU A 88 -4.59 3.86 -8.75
N ALA A 89 -3.46 4.39 -9.23
CA ALA A 89 -2.12 3.92 -8.88
C ALA A 89 -1.71 4.25 -7.42
N ARG A 90 -2.59 4.91 -6.66
CA ARG A 90 -2.31 5.40 -5.31
C ARG A 90 -3.52 5.20 -4.42
N HIS A 91 -3.27 4.69 -3.22
CA HIS A 91 -4.26 4.49 -2.18
C HIS A 91 -4.32 5.69 -1.22
N GLY A 92 -3.17 6.25 -0.86
CA GLY A 92 -3.08 7.35 0.12
C GLY A 92 -3.23 8.77 -0.44
N VAL A 93 -4.44 9.27 -0.71
CA VAL A 93 -4.67 10.60 -1.34
C VAL A 93 -4.81 11.79 -0.40
N LEU A 94 -4.99 11.56 0.91
CA LEU A 94 -5.06 12.61 1.90
C LEU A 94 -3.66 13.00 2.39
N LYS A 95 -3.47 14.26 2.77
CA LYS A 95 -2.22 14.76 3.37
C LYS A 95 -1.84 13.92 4.59
N GLY A 96 -0.56 13.55 4.67
CA GLY A 96 -0.01 12.70 5.74
C GLY A 96 -0.14 11.19 5.50
N GLN A 97 -0.78 10.74 4.42
CA GLN A 97 -0.88 9.32 4.10
C GLN A 97 0.39 8.81 3.39
N LEU A 98 1.17 7.99 4.11
CA LEU A 98 2.35 7.31 3.58
C LEU A 98 1.94 6.18 2.64
N ASP A 99 2.36 6.25 1.39
CA ASP A 99 2.07 5.23 0.37
C ASP A 99 3.36 4.93 -0.38
N MET A 100 3.99 3.81 -0.03
CA MET A 100 5.29 3.40 -0.56
C MET A 100 5.16 2.79 -1.95
N SER A 101 4.09 2.03 -2.20
CA SER A 101 3.75 1.49 -3.51
C SER A 101 3.60 2.60 -4.55
N ALA A 102 2.84 3.67 -4.24
CA ALA A 102 2.72 4.82 -5.13
C ALA A 102 4.05 5.53 -5.38
N ARG A 103 4.94 5.61 -4.39
CA ARG A 103 6.29 6.17 -4.59
C ARG A 103 7.14 5.31 -5.52
N ALA A 104 7.08 3.99 -5.36
CA ALA A 104 7.78 3.06 -6.24
C ALA A 104 7.27 3.18 -7.69
N ILE A 105 5.94 3.26 -7.89
CA ILE A 105 5.34 3.48 -9.21
C ILE A 105 5.83 4.80 -9.82
N ALA A 106 5.85 5.90 -9.05
CA ALA A 106 6.33 7.19 -9.55
C ALA A 106 7.82 7.17 -9.96
N ILE A 107 8.66 6.41 -9.24
CA ILE A 107 10.08 6.22 -9.62
C ILE A 107 10.18 5.41 -10.91
N MET A 108 9.41 4.32 -11.03
CA MET A 108 9.43 3.52 -12.25
C MET A 108 8.88 4.30 -13.46
N GLU A 109 7.86 5.13 -13.26
CA GLU A 109 7.31 6.03 -14.28
C GLU A 109 8.33 7.09 -14.72
N SER A 110 9.08 7.71 -13.78
CA SER A 110 10.13 8.68 -14.13
C SER A 110 11.29 8.05 -14.90
N MET A 111 11.55 6.76 -14.67
CA MET A 111 12.50 5.94 -15.43
C MET A 111 11.92 5.40 -16.75
N LYS A 112 10.65 5.70 -17.08
CA LYS A 112 9.93 5.19 -18.25
C LYS A 112 9.77 3.65 -18.29
N LEU A 113 9.86 2.98 -17.13
CA LEU A 113 9.63 1.54 -16.99
C LEU A 113 8.14 1.19 -16.97
N VAL A 114 7.30 2.16 -16.59
CA VAL A 114 5.84 2.06 -16.63
C VAL A 114 5.28 3.33 -17.27
N THR A 115 4.24 3.16 -18.07
CA THR A 115 3.50 4.24 -18.74
C THR A 115 2.02 4.16 -18.39
N ASP A 116 1.25 5.17 -18.79
CA ASP A 116 -0.21 5.22 -18.61
C ASP A 116 -0.70 5.08 -17.16
N VAL A 117 0.08 5.61 -16.22
CA VAL A 117 -0.22 5.54 -14.79
C VAL A 117 -1.43 6.42 -14.45
N ARG A 118 -2.42 5.81 -13.78
CA ARG A 118 -3.66 6.48 -13.39
C ARG A 118 -3.52 7.20 -12.06
N TRP A 119 -3.01 8.43 -12.10
CA TRP A 119 -2.90 9.27 -10.91
C TRP A 119 -4.24 9.92 -10.49
N PRO A 120 -4.48 10.08 -9.17
CA PRO A 120 -5.70 10.67 -8.63
C PRO A 120 -5.82 12.14 -9.04
N LYS A 121 -6.95 12.52 -9.66
CA LYS A 121 -7.29 13.91 -9.95
C LYS A 121 -7.96 14.55 -8.72
N PRO A 122 -7.39 15.59 -8.08
CA PRO A 122 -7.87 16.11 -6.80
C PRO A 122 -9.35 16.48 -6.78
N ALA A 123 -9.86 17.12 -7.84
CA ALA A 123 -11.27 17.47 -7.96
C ALA A 123 -12.20 16.24 -8.01
N ARG A 124 -11.79 15.13 -8.65
CA ARG A 124 -12.55 13.86 -8.67
C ARG A 124 -12.56 13.21 -7.30
N ILE A 125 -11.42 13.22 -6.60
CA ILE A 125 -11.30 12.67 -5.25
C ILE A 125 -12.16 13.46 -4.26
N ALA A 126 -12.15 14.79 -4.36
CA ALA A 126 -12.94 15.69 -3.53
C ALA A 126 -14.46 15.41 -3.62
N LYS A 127 -14.96 14.98 -4.78
CA LYS A 127 -16.36 14.59 -4.98
C LYS A 127 -16.72 13.24 -4.34
N LYS A 128 -15.74 12.37 -4.06
CA LYS A 128 -15.94 11.05 -3.45
C LYS A 128 -15.92 11.06 -1.92
N LEU A 129 -15.52 12.18 -1.30
CA LEU A 129 -15.48 12.31 0.15
C LEU A 129 -16.88 12.25 0.76
N LYS A 130 -17.00 11.61 1.94
CA LYS A 130 -18.22 11.66 2.77
C LYS A 130 -18.46 13.05 3.33
N ASP A 131 -17.40 13.67 3.83
CA ASP A 131 -17.43 14.99 4.44
C ASP A 131 -16.77 16.02 3.49
N PRO A 132 -17.53 16.99 2.94
CA PRO A 132 -16.99 18.07 2.13
C PRO A 132 -15.93 18.93 2.83
N ALA A 133 -15.93 19.04 4.16
CA ALA A 133 -14.92 19.80 4.89
C ALA A 133 -13.51 19.20 4.74
N MET A 134 -13.43 17.90 4.42
CA MET A 134 -12.17 17.18 4.22
C MET A 134 -11.49 17.49 2.88
N ARG A 135 -12.12 18.24 1.95
CA ARG A 135 -11.56 18.54 0.62
C ARG A 135 -10.17 19.17 0.68
N ARG A 136 -9.92 20.06 1.65
CA ARG A 136 -8.61 20.71 1.87
C ARG A 136 -7.49 19.74 2.27
N ARG A 137 -7.84 18.53 2.74
CA ARG A 137 -6.90 17.45 3.06
C ARG A 137 -6.54 16.62 1.84
N VAL A 138 -7.27 16.70 0.73
CA VAL A 138 -6.89 16.02 -0.51
C VAL A 138 -5.61 16.65 -1.05
N ARG A 139 -4.62 15.81 -1.37
CA ARG A 139 -3.34 16.27 -1.90
C ARG A 139 -3.54 16.97 -3.25
N GLY A 140 -3.02 18.19 -3.38
CA GLY A 140 -3.13 18.99 -4.61
C GLY A 140 -4.53 19.57 -4.88
N TYR A 141 -5.47 19.49 -3.94
CA TYR A 141 -6.76 20.15 -4.09
C TYR A 141 -6.65 21.67 -3.91
N VAL A 142 -7.24 22.42 -4.85
CA VAL A 142 -7.37 23.87 -4.82
C VAL A 142 -8.87 24.18 -4.84
N GLU A 143 -9.31 25.09 -3.97
CA GLU A 143 -10.71 25.50 -3.87
C GLU A 143 -11.06 26.39 -5.08
N PRO A 144 -12.23 26.22 -5.73
CA PRO A 144 -12.65 27.11 -6.80
C PRO A 144 -12.72 28.56 -6.29
N SER A 145 -12.19 29.52 -7.05
CA SER A 145 -12.37 30.94 -6.74
C SER A 145 -13.85 31.30 -6.81
N SER A 146 -14.34 32.11 -5.87
CA SER A 146 -15.74 32.52 -5.75
C SER A 146 -16.20 33.51 -6.84
N THR A 147 -15.51 33.57 -7.98
CA THR A 147 -15.64 34.61 -9.01
C THR A 147 -15.91 34.08 -10.42
N ASP A 148 -16.29 32.81 -10.58
CA ASP A 148 -16.75 32.23 -11.85
C ASP A 148 -18.28 32.08 -11.88
#